data_AF-A0A653BDK7-F1
#
_entry.id   AF-A0A653BDK7-F1
#
_cell.length_a   1.000
_cell.length_b   1.000
_cell.length_c   1.000
_cell.angle_alpha   90.00
_cell.angle_beta   90.00
_cell.angle_gamma   90.00
#
_symmetry.space_group_name_H-M   'P 1'
#
loop_
_entity.id
_entity.type
_entity.pdbx_description
1 polymer ?
#
loop_
_entity_poly.entity_id
_entity_poly.type
_entity_poly.pdbx_seq_one_letter_code
_entity_poly.pdbx_strand_id
1 'polypeptide(L)'
;MDITLVGGVPVEAQEEITARIHMPSKNPMQSGTDNTNHWVVSFEGGKRWQNPNMGWCSSGNPVSNVHLNFQTKEDAIAFCEKTGWSWIVLPSAPKKKLKVRPYAKNFSHDKRFRTSTK
;
A
#
# COMPACT_ATOMS: atom_id res chain seq x y z
N MET A 1 25.36 -1.92 2.99
CA MET A 1 25.85 -1.73 4.37
C MET A 1 24.81 -2.37 5.23
N ASP A 2 25.17 -3.49 5.83
CA ASP A 2 24.21 -4.40 6.45
C ASP A 2 24.12 -4.02 7.93
N ILE A 3 22.94 -3.58 8.35
CA ILE A 3 22.69 -3.03 9.71
C ILE A 3 21.95 -4.07 10.57
N THR A 4 21.71 -5.28 10.03
CA THR A 4 20.97 -6.38 10.67
C THR A 4 21.45 -6.66 12.10
N LEU A 5 22.77 -6.75 12.30
CA LEU A 5 23.40 -7.06 13.59
C LEU A 5 23.23 -5.93 14.62
N VAL A 6 23.06 -4.68 14.17
CA VAL A 6 22.92 -3.50 15.05
C VAL A 6 21.46 -3.22 15.38
N GLY A 7 20.52 -3.66 14.53
CA GLY A 7 19.10 -3.36 14.66
C GLY A 7 18.40 -4.00 15.86
N GLY A 8 19.00 -5.00 16.50
CA GLY A 8 18.45 -5.64 17.70
C GLY A 8 17.16 -6.45 17.48
N VAL A 9 16.81 -6.71 16.22
CA VAL A 9 15.66 -7.55 15.84
C VAL A 9 16.08 -9.02 15.90
N PRO A 10 15.29 -9.90 16.54
CA PRO A 10 15.59 -11.33 16.55
C PRO A 10 15.51 -11.93 15.14
N VAL A 11 16.47 -12.78 14.80
CA VAL A 11 16.61 -13.39 13.46
C VAL A 11 15.36 -14.18 13.05
N GLU A 12 14.73 -14.87 14.01
CA GLU A 12 13.50 -15.65 13.80
C GLU A 12 12.36 -14.78 13.23
N ALA A 13 12.16 -13.60 13.81
CA ALA A 13 11.12 -12.67 13.33
C ALA A 13 11.45 -12.11 11.94
N GLN A 14 12.73 -12.05 11.59
CA GLN A 14 13.20 -11.50 10.33
C GLN A 14 13.00 -12.45 9.13
N GLU A 15 13.04 -13.75 9.38
CA GLU A 15 12.80 -14.79 8.37
C GLU A 15 11.31 -15.05 8.13
N GLU A 16 10.48 -15.02 9.18
CA GLU A 16 9.04 -15.30 9.07
C GLU A 16 8.24 -14.17 8.42
N ILE A 17 8.77 -12.94 8.44
CA ILE A 17 8.05 -11.74 8.04
C ILE A 17 8.59 -11.25 6.70
N THR A 18 7.66 -10.97 5.78
CA THR A 18 7.99 -10.45 4.46
C THR A 18 7.56 -9.00 4.33
N ALA A 19 8.49 -8.15 3.90
CA ALA A 19 8.25 -6.74 3.60
C ALA A 19 7.59 -6.60 2.23
N ARG A 20 6.41 -5.99 2.19
CA ARG A 20 5.68 -5.66 0.97
C ARG A 20 5.90 -4.20 0.61
N ILE A 21 6.56 -3.97 -0.53
CA ILE A 21 6.82 -2.66 -1.10
C ILE A 21 5.74 -2.35 -2.13
N HIS A 22 4.92 -1.33 -1.89
CA HIS A 22 3.80 -1.00 -2.77
C HIS A 22 3.45 0.49 -2.75
N MET A 23 2.76 0.97 -3.78
CA MET A 23 2.05 2.25 -3.69
C MET A 23 0.63 1.99 -3.18
N PRO A 24 0.13 2.75 -2.20
CA PRO A 24 -1.22 2.60 -1.68
C PRO A 24 -2.23 2.93 -2.77
N SER A 25 -3.28 2.11 -2.86
CA SER A 25 -4.36 2.32 -3.83
C SER A 25 -5.27 3.45 -3.37
N LYS A 26 -5.88 4.15 -4.33
CA LYS A 26 -6.88 5.18 -4.03
C LYS A 26 -8.10 4.54 -3.37
N ASN A 27 -8.53 5.07 -2.22
CA ASN A 27 -9.80 4.69 -1.60
C ASN A 27 -10.97 4.94 -2.58
N PRO A 28 -11.73 3.92 -3.00
CA PRO A 28 -12.85 4.08 -3.93
C PRO A 28 -13.97 4.99 -3.41
N MET A 29 -14.12 5.11 -2.08
CA MET A 29 -15.14 5.96 -1.46
C MET A 29 -14.80 7.45 -1.53
N GLN A 30 -13.53 7.79 -1.72
CA GLN A 30 -13.07 9.18 -1.74
C GLN A 30 -12.55 9.59 -3.12
N SER A 31 -12.71 10.88 -3.44
CA SER A 31 -12.21 11.42 -4.71
C SER A 31 -10.77 11.93 -4.65
N GLY A 32 -10.19 12.10 -3.45
CA GLY A 32 -8.80 12.54 -3.27
C GLY A 32 -7.77 11.57 -3.85
N THR A 33 -6.60 12.10 -4.24
CA THR A 33 -5.50 11.36 -4.87
C THR A 33 -4.13 11.68 -4.25
N ASP A 34 -4.11 12.48 -3.19
CA ASP A 34 -2.85 12.90 -2.57
C ASP A 34 -2.12 11.73 -1.90
N ASN A 35 -2.88 10.84 -1.26
CA ASN A 35 -2.36 9.70 -0.53
C ASN A 35 -1.79 8.57 -1.41
N THR A 36 -1.71 8.70 -2.74
CA THR A 36 -1.27 7.61 -3.64
C THR A 36 0.13 7.81 -4.23
N ASN A 37 0.79 8.93 -3.96
CA ASN A 37 2.03 9.34 -4.64
C ASN A 37 3.32 8.98 -3.88
N HIS A 38 3.28 8.03 -2.96
CA HIS A 38 4.43 7.59 -2.18
C HIS A 38 4.49 6.06 -2.14
N TRP A 39 5.68 5.52 -1.91
CA TRP A 39 5.90 4.10 -1.68
C TRP A 39 5.75 3.78 -0.20
N VAL A 40 5.15 2.65 0.10
CA VAL A 40 4.95 2.15 1.46
C VAL A 40 5.60 0.79 1.57
N VAL A 41 6.42 0.63 2.60
CA VAL A 41 6.89 -0.69 3.07
C VAL A 41 6.00 -1.09 4.23
N SER A 42 5.28 -2.20 4.05
CA SER A 42 4.42 -2.81 5.07
C SER A 42 4.86 -4.24 5.33
N PHE A 43 4.86 -4.67 6.58
CA PHE A 43 5.26 -6.02 6.94
C PHE A 43 4.05 -6.95 6.97
N GLU A 44 4.09 -8.01 6.17
CA GLU A 44 3.07 -9.07 6.15
C GLU A 44 3.60 -10.27 6.92
N GLY A 45 2.79 -10.76 7.87
CA GLY A 45 3.16 -11.88 8.71
C GLY A 45 2.55 -11.80 10.12
N GLY A 46 2.63 -12.92 10.83
CA GLY A 46 2.11 -13.06 12.18
C GLY A 46 0.59 -13.33 12.25
N LYS A 47 0.20 -14.12 13.25
CA LYS A 47 -1.21 -14.46 13.50
C LYS A 47 -1.85 -13.40 14.38
N ARG A 48 -3.10 -13.05 14.05
CA ARG A 48 -4.02 -12.33 14.94
C ARG A 48 -5.06 -13.31 15.43
N TRP A 49 -5.35 -13.32 16.73
CA TRP A 49 -6.32 -14.22 17.34
C TRP A 49 -7.29 -13.48 18.25
N GLN A 50 -8.43 -14.10 18.52
CA GLN A 50 -9.43 -13.56 19.44
C GLN A 50 -8.99 -13.77 20.89
N ASN A 51 -9.01 -12.71 21.70
CA ASN A 51 -8.79 -12.79 23.14
C ASN A 51 -9.98 -13.53 23.81
N PRO A 52 -9.75 -14.61 24.57
CA PRO A 52 -10.82 -15.38 25.23
C PRO A 52 -11.71 -14.56 26.18
N ASN A 53 -11.18 -13.50 26.81
CA ASN A 53 -11.93 -12.72 27.78
C ASN A 53 -12.82 -11.65 27.13
N MET A 54 -12.22 -10.74 26.35
CA MET A 54 -12.92 -9.58 25.79
C MET A 54 -13.25 -9.68 24.30
N GLY A 55 -12.74 -10.71 23.60
CA GLY A 55 -12.93 -10.87 22.15
C GLY A 55 -12.07 -9.96 21.27
N TRP A 56 -11.09 -9.24 21.82
CA TRP A 56 -10.21 -8.36 21.04
C TRP A 56 -9.24 -9.11 20.13
N CYS A 57 -8.79 -8.46 19.05
CA CYS A 57 -7.73 -8.98 18.18
C CYS A 57 -6.35 -8.83 18.82
N SER A 58 -5.86 -9.90 19.45
CA SER A 58 -4.50 -9.98 20.01
C SER A 58 -3.49 -10.38 18.94
N SER A 59 -2.24 -9.91 19.09
CA SER A 59 -1.14 -10.17 18.16
C SER A 59 0.16 -10.37 18.94
N GLY A 60 1.01 -11.27 18.47
CA GLY A 60 2.39 -11.45 18.96
C GLY A 60 3.44 -10.74 18.10
N ASN A 61 3.03 -10.10 16.99
CA ASN A 61 3.96 -9.49 16.04
C ASN A 61 4.16 -7.99 16.33
N PRO A 62 5.39 -7.56 16.72
CA PRO A 62 5.68 -6.16 17.05
C PRO A 62 5.71 -5.23 15.83
N VAL A 63 6.07 -5.73 14.64
CA VAL A 63 6.19 -4.91 13.42
C VAL A 63 4.89 -4.81 12.63
N SER A 64 3.81 -5.44 13.13
CA SER A 64 2.53 -5.57 12.42
C SER A 64 1.79 -4.26 12.12
N ASN A 65 2.13 -3.17 12.80
CA ASN A 65 1.53 -1.84 12.61
C ASN A 65 2.54 -0.82 12.03
N VAL A 66 3.73 -1.27 11.64
CA VAL A 66 4.78 -0.39 11.10
C VAL A 66 4.55 -0.18 9.62
N HIS A 67 4.43 1.09 9.23
CA HIS A 67 4.35 1.53 7.85
C HIS A 67 5.41 2.60 7.62
N LEU A 68 6.26 2.39 6.61
CA LEU A 68 7.34 3.32 6.27
C LEU A 68 7.07 3.93 4.90
N ASN A 69 7.07 5.25 4.82
CA ASN A 69 6.79 6.00 3.60
C ASN A 69 8.10 6.43 2.94
N PHE A 70 8.21 6.16 1.63
CA PHE A 70 9.35 6.49 0.79
C PHE A 70 8.91 7.27 -0.44
N GLN A 71 9.81 8.08 -0.99
CA GLN A 71 9.54 8.84 -2.21
C GLN A 71 9.77 7.98 -3.46
N THR A 72 10.85 7.19 -3.47
CA THR A 72 11.24 6.36 -4.60
C THR A 72 11.13 4.87 -4.27
N LYS A 73 11.08 4.04 -5.32
CA LYS A 73 11.06 2.59 -5.17
C LYS A 73 12.42 2.08 -4.71
N GLU A 74 13.47 2.69 -5.25
CA GLU A 74 14.87 2.36 -5.04
C GLU A 74 15.26 2.58 -3.57
N ASP A 75 14.78 3.66 -2.95
CA ASP A 75 15.00 3.92 -1.52
C ASP A 75 14.36 2.85 -0.63
N ALA A 76 13.15 2.41 -0.98
CA ALA A 76 12.45 1.36 -0.25
C ALA A 76 13.18 0.00 -0.36
N ILE A 77 13.67 -0.34 -1.55
CA ILE A 77 14.47 -1.57 -1.77
C ILE A 77 15.78 -1.48 -1.00
N ALA A 78 16.51 -0.36 -1.13
CA ALA A 78 17.77 -0.16 -0.42
C ALA A 78 17.59 -0.21 1.10
N PHE A 79 16.45 0.27 1.62
CA PHE A 79 16.12 0.13 3.04
C PHE A 79 15.94 -1.34 3.44
N CYS A 80 15.14 -2.11 2.70
CA CYS A 80 14.92 -3.53 2.97
C CYS A 80 16.22 -4.35 2.86
N GLU A 81 17.07 -4.07 1.88
CA GLU A 81 18.38 -4.71 1.72
C GLU A 81 19.33 -4.38 2.88
N LYS A 82 19.41 -3.11 3.29
CA LYS A 82 20.27 -2.68 4.42
C LYS A 82 19.85 -3.32 5.75
N THR A 83 18.55 -3.51 5.95
CA THR A 83 17.98 -4.07 7.17
C THR A 83 17.86 -5.60 7.11
N GLY A 84 18.01 -6.19 5.93
CA GLY A 84 17.98 -7.64 5.69
C GLY A 84 16.59 -8.26 5.73
N TRP A 85 15.52 -7.49 5.50
CA TRP A 85 14.17 -8.07 5.41
C TRP A 85 13.94 -8.71 4.04
N SER A 86 13.31 -9.88 4.02
CA SER A 86 12.80 -10.45 2.77
C SER A 86 11.75 -9.51 2.19
N TRP A 87 11.79 -9.24 0.87
CA TRP A 87 10.91 -8.23 0.28
C TRP A 87 10.24 -8.67 -1.03
N ILE A 88 9.04 -8.15 -1.26
CA ILE A 88 8.27 -8.32 -2.49
C ILE A 88 7.84 -6.95 -2.98
N VAL A 89 8.13 -6.64 -4.24
CA VAL A 89 7.66 -5.41 -4.89
C VAL A 89 6.39 -5.68 -5.67
N LEU A 90 5.35 -4.90 -5.38
CA LEU A 90 4.15 -4.88 -6.18
C LEU A 90 4.23 -3.81 -7.27
N PRO A 91 3.62 -4.07 -8.44
CA PRO A 91 3.54 -3.08 -9.50
C PRO A 91 2.73 -1.87 -9.04
N SER A 92 3.22 -0.67 -9.38
CA SER A 92 2.49 0.58 -9.14
C SER A 92 1.26 0.65 -10.05
N ALA A 93 0.14 1.17 -9.53
CA ALA A 93 -1.06 1.37 -10.30
C ALA A 93 -0.82 2.42 -11.41
N PRO A 94 -1.27 2.19 -12.65
CA PRO A 94 -1.08 3.15 -13.72
C PRO A 94 -1.81 4.46 -13.41
N LYS A 95 -1.16 5.58 -13.71
CA LYS A 95 -1.80 6.91 -13.61
C LYS A 95 -3.07 6.92 -14.45
N LYS A 96 -4.16 7.47 -13.89
CA LYS A 96 -5.43 7.60 -14.61
C LYS A 96 -5.22 8.47 -15.84
N LYS A 97 -5.53 7.91 -17.01
CA LYS A 97 -5.48 8.67 -18.28
C LYS A 97 -6.49 9.81 -18.24
N LEU A 98 -6.08 10.99 -18.70
CA LEU A 98 -6.98 12.13 -18.85
C LEU A 98 -8.09 11.75 -19.85
N LYS A 99 -9.34 11.85 -19.42
CA LYS A 99 -10.50 11.52 -20.25
C LYS A 99 -11.25 12.80 -20.59
N VAL A 100 -11.25 13.19 -21.86
CA VAL A 100 -11.97 14.37 -22.33
C VAL A 100 -13.48 14.10 -22.23
N ARG A 101 -14.18 14.87 -21.41
CA ARG A 101 -15.61 14.77 -21.15
C ARG A 101 -16.29 16.11 -21.44
N PRO A 102 -16.56 16.43 -22.73
CA PRO A 102 -17.21 17.69 -23.06
C PRO A 102 -18.69 17.62 -22.63
N TYR A 103 -19.15 18.62 -21.89
CA TYR A 103 -20.51 18.65 -21.33
C TYR A 103 -21.59 18.63 -22.43
N ALA A 104 -21.33 19.23 -23.59
CA ALA A 104 -22.22 19.19 -24.77
C ALA A 104 -22.54 17.76 -25.24
N LYS A 105 -21.66 16.78 -24.96
CA LYS A 105 -21.88 15.37 -25.30
C LYS A 105 -23.08 14.76 -24.58
N ASN A 106 -23.47 15.33 -23.44
CA ASN A 106 -24.66 14.91 -22.69
C ASN A 106 -25.98 15.27 -23.40
N PHE A 107 -25.95 16.13 -24.44
CA PHE A 107 -27.14 16.63 -25.15
C PHE A 107 -27.09 16.37 -26.67
N SER A 108 -26.33 15.38 -27.12
CA SER A 108 -26.21 15.05 -28.55
C SER A 108 -27.55 14.63 -29.17
N HIS A 109 -27.88 15.16 -30.35
CA HIS A 109 -29.12 14.85 -31.08
C HIS A 109 -29.19 13.40 -31.59
N ASP A 110 -28.08 12.87 -32.11
CA ASP A 110 -28.03 11.58 -32.80
C ASP A 110 -27.23 10.50 -32.04
N LYS A 111 -26.40 10.89 -31.07
CA LYS A 111 -25.54 9.94 -30.34
C LYS A 111 -26.20 9.43 -29.07
N ARG A 112 -25.93 8.16 -28.72
CA ARG A 112 -26.42 7.49 -27.50
C ARG A 112 -25.84 8.02 -26.18
N PHE A 113 -25.06 9.10 -26.20
CA PHE A 113 -24.49 9.70 -24.99
C PHE A 113 -25.45 10.70 -24.31
N ARG A 114 -26.63 10.93 -24.89
CA ARG A 114 -27.63 11.84 -24.33
C ARG A 114 -28.10 11.35 -22.96
N THR A 115 -27.92 12.15 -21.92
CA THR A 115 -28.41 11.85 -20.58
C THR A 115 -29.90 12.18 -20.49
N SER A 116 -30.69 11.30 -19.87
CA SER A 116 -32.14 11.52 -19.68
C SER A 116 -32.43 12.61 -18.63
N THR A 117 -31.60 12.70 -17.60
CA THR A 117 -31.73 13.61 -16.46
C THR A 117 -30.42 14.38 -16.24
N LYS A 118 -30.50 15.53 -15.57
CA LYS A 118 -29.37 16.30 -15.07
C LYS A 118 -29.52 16.57 -13.57
#